data_AF-A0A534SNT9-F1
#
_entry.id   AF-A0A534SNT9-F1
#
_cell.length_a   1.000
_cell.length_b   1.000
_cell.length_c   1.000
_cell.angle_alpha   90.00
_cell.angle_beta   90.00
_cell.angle_gamma   90.00
#
_symmetry.space_group_name_H-M   'P 1'
#
loop_
_entity.id
_entity.type
_entity.pdbx_description
1 polymer ?
#
loop_
_entity_poly.entity_id
_entity_poly.type
_entity_poly.pdbx_seq_one_letter_code
_entity_poly.pdbx_strand_id
1 'polypeptide(L)' 'MAKRETSYEHWLKEEGIPVFAGYGVEDVTVLPRKPWKRTGGSGAYIDLKGMEGF' A
#
# COMPACT_ATOMS: atom_id res chain seq x y z
N MET A 1 -0.72 -2.32 -22.04
CA MET A 1 -1.10 -0.90 -21.85
C MET A 1 -0.57 -0.47 -20.50
N ALA A 2 0.21 0.61 -20.40
CA ALA A 2 0.70 1.09 -19.11
C ALA A 2 -0.52 1.54 -18.28
N LYS A 3 -0.73 0.92 -17.12
CA LYS A 3 -1.79 1.30 -16.19
C LYS A 3 -1.62 2.78 -15.85
N ARG A 4 -2.65 3.59 -16.11
CA ARG A 4 -2.66 4.99 -15.70
C ARG A 4 -2.65 5.02 -14.18
N GLU A 5 -1.64 5.68 -13.61
CA GLU A 5 -1.55 5.85 -12.17
C GLU A 5 -2.77 6.62 -11.67
N THR A 6 -3.50 6.02 -10.75
CA THR A 6 -4.64 6.67 -10.11
C THR A 6 -4.15 7.77 -9.16
N SER A 7 -4.97 8.78 -8.92
CA SER A 7 -4.68 9.82 -7.91
C SER A 7 -4.40 9.21 -6.53
N TYR A 8 -4.98 8.03 -6.26
CA TYR A 8 -4.77 7.26 -5.06
C TYR A 8 -3.35 6.65 -4.98
N GLU A 9 -2.87 6.05 -6.07
CA GLU A 9 -1.49 5.54 -6.15
C GLU A 9 -0.45 6.66 -6.07
N HIS A 10 -0.74 7.83 -6.65
CA HIS A 10 0.10 9.02 -6.51
C HIS A 10 0.18 9.48 -5.04
N TRP A 11 -0.97 9.61 -4.38
CA TRP A 11 -1.02 9.95 -2.96
C TRP A 11 -0.24 8.94 -2.10
N LEU A 12 -0.40 7.64 -2.34
CA LEU A 12 0.34 6.61 -1.61
C LEU A 12 1.86 6.72 -1.76
N LYS A 13 2.34 7.12 -2.94
CA LYS A 13 3.77 7.38 -3.17
C LYS A 13 4.27 8.58 -2.37
N GLU A 14 3.45 9.63 -2.27
CA GLU A 14 3.78 10.83 -1.49
C GLU A 14 3.86 10.54 0.02
N GLU A 15 3.06 9.60 0.53
CA GLU A 15 3.12 9.17 1.94
C GLU A 15 4.46 8.50 2.30
N GLY A 16 5.20 7.96 1.31
CA GLY A 16 6.55 7.42 1.48
C GLY A 16 6.65 6.14 2.32
N ILE A 17 5.53 5.48 2.58
CA ILE A 17 5.44 4.21 3.30
C ILE A 17 5.52 3.01 2.34
N PRO A 18 6.02 1.85 2.78
CA PRO A 18 6.06 0.66 1.95
C PRO A 18 4.62 0.21 1.60
N VAL A 19 4.38 -0.02 0.31
CA VAL A 19 3.08 -0.45 -0.23
C VAL A 19 3.20 -1.89 -0.74
N PHE A 20 2.39 -2.79 -0.20
CA PHE A 20 2.31 -4.19 -0.57
C PHE A 20 1.08 -4.42 -1.43
N ALA A 21 1.30 -4.70 -2.72
CA ALA A 21 0.24 -5.08 -3.63
C ALA A 21 0.24 -6.61 -3.85
N GLY A 22 -0.93 -7.25 -3.76
CA GLY A 22 -1.04 -8.70 -3.95
C GLY A 22 -2.44 -9.23 -3.69
N TYR A 23 -2.63 -10.54 -3.81
CA TYR A 23 -3.94 -11.19 -3.54
C TYR A 23 -4.15 -11.50 -2.05
N GLY A 24 -3.09 -11.44 -1.26
CA GLY A 24 -3.11 -11.70 0.18
C GLY A 24 -1.75 -11.42 0.81
N VAL A 25 -1.75 -11.27 2.13
CA VAL A 25 -0.55 -11.20 2.97
C VAL A 25 -0.69 -12.30 4.02
N GLU A 26 0.26 -13.23 4.05
CA GLU A 26 0.23 -14.37 4.96
C GLU A 26 0.46 -13.95 6.42
N ASP A 27 1.43 -13.06 6.65
CA ASP A 27 1.75 -12.51 7.97
C ASP A 27 2.02 -11.00 7.87
N VAL A 28 1.19 -10.21 8.55
CA VAL A 28 1.31 -8.74 8.57
C VAL A 28 2.36 -8.24 9.56
N THR A 29 2.80 -9.08 10.50
CA THR A 29 3.74 -8.70 11.58
C THR A 29 5.17 -8.59 11.07
N VAL A 30 5.50 -9.30 10.00
CA VAL A 30 6.83 -9.30 9.37
C VAL A 30 7.00 -8.19 8.33
N LEU A 31 5.94 -7.45 8.00
CA LEU A 31 6.02 -6.41 6.99
C LEU A 31 6.94 -5.27 7.46
N PRO A 32 7.89 -4.82 6.61
CA PRO A 32 8.69 -3.66 6.92
C PRO A 32 7.79 -2.44 7.04
N ARG A 33 8.03 -1.64 8.08
CA ARG A 33 7.27 -0.42 8.37
C ARG A 33 8.20 0.78 8.25
N LYS A 34 7.68 1.89 7.75
CA LYS A 34 8.38 3.18 7.76
C LYS A 34 7.61 4.20 8.61
N PRO A 35 8.29 5.21 9.16
CA PRO A 35 7.61 6.32 9.82
C PRO A 35 6.56 6.94 8.89
N TRP A 36 5.33 6.98 9.35
CA TRP A 36 4.18 7.47 8.62
C TRP A 36 3.74 8.81 9.20
N LYS A 37 4.18 9.90 8.54
CA LYS A 37 3.99 11.28 9.02
C LYS A 37 2.54 11.60 9.40
N ARG A 38 1.57 11.10 8.63
CA ARG A 38 0.14 11.35 8.84
C ARG A 38 -0.41 10.74 10.13
N THR A 39 0.11 9.59 10.53
CA THR A 39 -0.39 8.84 11.70
C THR A 39 0.50 9.01 12.93
N GLY A 40 1.72 9.55 12.77
CA GLY A 40 2.71 9.70 13.84
C GLY A 40 3.38 8.38 14.26
N GLY A 41 2.96 7.24 13.71
CA GLY A 41 3.53 5.91 13.98
C GLY A 41 4.34 5.37 12.81
N SER A 42 4.81 4.12 12.91
CA SER A 42 5.40 3.39 11.78
C SER A 42 4.35 2.48 11.13
N GLY A 43 4.23 2.53 9.81
CA GLY A 43 3.21 1.79 9.07
C GLY A 43 3.69 1.21 7.75
N ALA A 44 2.89 0.31 7.22
CA ALA A 44 2.95 -0.24 5.87
C ALA A 44 1.54 -0.21 5.29
N TYR A 45 1.43 -0.02 3.98
CA TYR A 45 0.16 -0.04 3.27
C TYR A 45 -0.03 -1.38 2.58
N ILE A 46 -1.23 -1.95 2.65
CA ILE A 46 -1.57 -3.21 1.97
C ILE A 46 -2.71 -2.94 1.00
N ASP A 47 -2.43 -3.10 -0.29
CA ASP A 47 -3.37 -2.95 -1.40
C ASP A 47 -3.70 -4.34 -1.97
N LEU A 48 -4.79 -4.93 -1.47
CA LEU A 48 -5.20 -6.27 -1.91
C LEU A 48 -5.95 -6.21 -3.25
N LYS A 49 -5.50 -7.00 -4.22
CA LYS A 49 -6.14 -7.23 -5.51
C LYS A 49 -7.07 -8.45 -5.42
N GLY A 50 -8.15 -8.44 -6.19
CA GLY A 50 -9.15 -9.52 -6.19
C GLY A 50 -10.52 -9.13 -5.61
N MET A 51 -10.64 -7.91 -5.08
CA MET A 51 -11.94 -7.27 -4.76
C MET A 51 -12.56 -6.56 -5.98
N GLU A 52 -11.80 -6.47 -7.08
CA GLU A 52 -12.26 -5.99 -8.38
C GLU A 52 -13.17 -7.08 -8.96
N GLY A 53 -14.44 -7.07 -8.54
CA GLY A 53 -15.48 -7.89 -9.15
C GLY A 53 -15.45 -7.72 -10.67
N PHE A 54 -15.61 -8.83 -11.39
CA PHE A 54 -15.73 -8.87 -12.85
C PHE A 54 -16.86 -7.96 -13.35
#